data_AF-A0A946DIL7-F1
#
_entry.id   AF-A0A946DIL7-F1
#
_cell.length_a   1.000
_cell.length_b   1.000
_cell.length_c   1.000
_cell.angle_alpha   90.00
_cell.angle_beta   90.00
_cell.angle_gamma   90.00
#
_symmetry.space_group_name_H-M   'P 1'
#
loop_
_entity.id
_entity.type
_entity.pdbx_description
1 polymer ?
#
loop_
_entity_poly.entity_id
_entity_poly.type
_entity_poly.pdbx_seq_one_letter_code
_entity_poly.pdbx_strand_id
1 'polypeptide(L)' 'MGRPFYQGSLSFTTERERIVSGWWDSEEVARDYFMATTAQGVRLWLYKELADSAEWYLQGYFD' A
#
# COMPACT_ATOMS: atom_id res chain seq x y z
N MET A 1 -12.40 6.40 -4.07
CA MET A 1 -11.12 5.72 -3.78
C MET A 1 -10.02 6.42 -4.55
N GLY A 2 -9.14 7.16 -3.87
CA GLY A 2 -8.06 7.93 -4.51
C GLY A 2 -6.93 7.03 -5.01
N ARG A 3 -6.16 7.51 -6.00
CA ARG A 3 -4.85 6.95 -6.34
C ARG A 3 -3.81 7.64 -5.46
N PRO A 4 -2.84 6.92 -4.87
CA PRO A 4 -1.82 7.58 -4.06
C PRO A 4 -0.93 8.43 -4.96
N PHE A 5 -0.55 9.59 -4.45
CA PHE A 5 0.30 10.56 -5.11
C PHE A 5 1.48 10.86 -4.21
N TYR A 6 2.69 10.61 -4.69
CA TYR A 6 3.91 10.83 -3.92
C TYR A 6 5.02 11.28 -4.86
N GLN A 7 5.45 12.55 -4.72
CA GLN A 7 6.48 13.18 -5.55
C GLN A 7 6.24 13.05 -7.08
N GLY A 8 4.97 12.99 -7.48
CA GLY A 8 4.54 12.79 -8.86
C GLY A 8 3.66 11.55 -9.03
N SER A 9 3.47 11.16 -10.28
CA SER A 9 2.74 9.94 -10.62
C SER A 9 3.54 8.71 -10.19
N LEU A 10 2.83 7.71 -9.67
CA LEU A 10 3.39 6.44 -9.28
C LEU A 10 3.05 5.37 -10.30
N SER A 11 4.06 4.56 -10.67
CA SER A 11 3.89 3.38 -11.52
C SER A 11 3.83 2.15 -10.62
N PHE A 12 2.70 1.44 -10.63
CA PHE A 12 2.46 0.27 -9.79
C PHE A 12 2.94 -1.03 -10.44
N THR A 13 3.41 -1.96 -9.62
CA THR A 13 3.46 -3.38 -10.02
C THR A 13 2.03 -3.93 -10.11
N THR A 14 1.83 -4.89 -11.01
CA THR A 14 0.52 -5.53 -11.20
C THR A 14 0.13 -6.46 -10.06
N GLU A 15 1.11 -6.91 -9.28
CA GLU A 15 0.89 -7.82 -8.15
C GLU A 15 0.41 -7.05 -6.92
N ARG A 16 -0.62 -7.60 -6.28
CA ARG A 16 -1.06 -7.21 -4.94
C ARG A 16 -0.84 -8.38 -4.00
N GLU A 17 -0.34 -8.09 -2.81
CA GLU A 17 -0.26 -9.07 -1.73
C GLU A 17 -1.23 -8.66 -0.62
N ARG A 18 -2.12 -9.57 -0.20
CA ARG A 18 -3.04 -9.31 0.90
C ARG A 18 -2.53 -10.00 2.17
N ILE A 19 -2.42 -9.23 3.23
CA ILE A 19 -2.17 -9.75 4.58
C ILE A 19 -3.38 -9.43 5.45
N VAL A 20 -3.87 -10.44 6.15
CA VAL A 20 -4.93 -10.33 7.15
C VAL A 20 -4.34 -10.77 8.49
N SER A 21 -4.52 -9.96 9.52
CA SER A 21 -4.08 -10.22 10.90
C SER A 21 -5.21 -9.87 11.89
N GLY A 22 -5.02 -10.12 13.19
CA GLY A 22 -6.03 -9.80 14.20
C GLY A 22 -7.23 -10.76 14.20
N TRP A 23 -7.03 -11.99 13.72
CA TRP A 23 -8.10 -12.99 13.67
C TRP A 23 -8.44 -13.59 15.04
N TRP A 24 -7.65 -13.31 16.08
CA TRP A 24 -7.83 -13.86 17.44
C TRP A 24 -8.53 -12.90 18.41
N ASP A 25 -8.53 -11.60 18.16
CA ASP A 25 -9.03 -10.54 19.07
C ASP A 25 -10.21 -9.75 18.50
N SER A 26 -10.77 -10.17 17.37
CA SER A 26 -11.88 -9.48 16.67
C SER A 26 -11.54 -8.08 16.15
N GLU A 27 -10.26 -7.70 16.17
CA GLU A 27 -9.71 -6.50 15.51
C GLU A 27 -9.03 -6.90 14.21
N GLU A 28 -9.82 -7.42 13.27
CA GLU A 28 -9.28 -7.84 11.97
C GLU A 28 -8.65 -6.64 11.24
N VAL A 29 -7.38 -6.77 10.90
CA VAL A 29 -6.65 -5.81 10.08
C VAL A 29 -6.32 -6.47 8.75
N ALA A 30 -6.89 -5.94 7.67
CA ALA A 30 -6.63 -6.41 6.32
C ALA A 30 -5.97 -5.30 5.48
N ARG A 31 -4.84 -5.62 4.86
CA ARG A 31 -4.03 -4.69 4.03
C ARG A 31 -3.72 -5.30 2.68
N ASP A 32 -3.92 -4.52 1.62
CA ASP A 32 -3.38 -4.84 0.29
C ASP A 32 -2.06 -4.07 0.11
N TYR A 33 -0.95 -4.79 -0.07
CA TYR A 33 0.39 -4.26 -0.33
C TYR A 33 0.69 -4.19 -1.82
N PHE A 34 1.44 -3.16 -2.19
CA PHE A 34 1.84 -2.87 -3.57
C PHE A 34 3.26 -2.32 -3.59
N MET A 35 4.00 -2.64 -4.66
CA MET A 35 5.21 -1.91 -5.02
C MET A 35 4.88 -0.82 -6.03
N ALA A 36 5.52 0.33 -5.89
CA ALA A 36 5.43 1.40 -6.86
C ALA A 36 6.78 2.06 -7.09
N THR A 37 6.96 2.68 -8.24
CA THR A 37 8.16 3.44 -8.58
C THR A 37 7.79 4.89 -8.90
N THR A 38 8.56 5.84 -8.37
CA THR A 38 8.41 7.27 -8.71
C THR A 38 8.98 7.56 -10.10
N ALA A 39 8.70 8.76 -10.64
CA ALA A 39 9.31 9.21 -11.89
C ALA A 39 10.86 9.29 -11.83
N GLN A 40 11.42 9.42 -10.63
CA GLN A 40 12.86 9.48 -10.37
C GLN A 40 13.49 8.09 -10.17
N GLY A 41 12.72 7.01 -10.31
CA GLY A 41 13.22 5.63 -10.19
C GLY A 41 13.24 5.09 -8.77
N VAL A 42 12.77 5.85 -7.77
CA VAL A 42 12.73 5.41 -6.37
C VAL A 42 11.63 4.38 -6.18
N ARG A 43 11.97 3.21 -5.63
CA ARG A 43 10.98 2.18 -5.31
C ARG A 43 10.38 2.38 -3.93
N LEU A 44 9.08 2.18 -3.85
CA LEU A 44 8.23 2.39 -2.69
C LEU A 44 7.45 1.12 -2.37
N TRP A 45 7.27 0.86 -1.08
CA TRP A 45 6.26 -0.05 -0.58
C TRP A 45 5.06 0.74 -0.07
N LEU A 46 3.90 0.45 -0.62
CA LEU A 46 2.63 1.07 -0.26
C LEU A 46 1.69 0.00 0.27
N TYR A 47 0.79 0.38 1.16
CA TYR A 47 -0.34 -0.47 1.49
C TYR A 47 -1.63 0.32 1.56
N LYS A 48 -2.73 -0.41 1.40
CA LYS A 48 -4.08 0.10 1.52
C LYS A 48 -4.82 -0.66 2.60
N GLU A 49 -5.29 0.03 3.63
CA GLU A 49 -6.12 -0.60 4.68
C GLU A 49 -7.56 -0.80 4.18
N LEU A 50 -8.16 -1.93 4.52
CA LEU A 50 -9.46 -2.33 3.98
C LEU A 50 -10.64 -2.11 4.94
N ALA A 51 -10.38 -1.91 6.23
CA ALA A 51 -11.42 -1.90 7.27
C ALA A 51 -12.21 -0.58 7.35
N ASP A 52 -11.55 0.59 7.33
CA ASP A 52 -12.22 1.85 7.71
C ASP A 52 -12.33 2.90 6.59
N SER A 53 -11.25 3.21 5.88
CA SER A 53 -11.20 4.38 4.99
C SER A 53 -10.75 4.08 3.56
N ALA A 54 -10.28 2.85 3.31
CA ALA A 54 -9.63 2.50 2.04
C ALA A 54 -8.46 3.46 1.70
N GLU A 55 -7.79 3.99 2.73
CA GLU A 55 -6.69 4.95 2.60
C GLU A 55 -5.38 4.27 2.24
N TRP A 56 -4.51 5.06 1.62
CA TRP A 56 -3.19 4.65 1.17
C TRP A 56 -2.13 5.13 2.15
N TYR A 57 -1.18 4.26 2.42
CA TYR A 57 -0.07 4.51 3.32
C TYR A 57 1.25 4.15 2.62
N LEU A 58 2.28 4.94 2.90
CA LEU A 58 3.66 4.65 2.50
C LEU A 58 4.34 3.90 3.64
N GLN A 59 4.69 2.63 3.39
CA GLN A 59 5.45 1.81 4.34
C GLN A 59 6.93 2.24 4.36
N GLY A 60 7.50 2.53 3.19
CA GLY A 60 8.91 2.90 3.08
C GLY A 60 9.46 2.92 1.66
N TYR A 61 10.73 3.29 1.56
CA TYR A 61 11.55 3.29 0.35
C TYR A 61 12.40 2.03 0.31
N PHE A 62 12.70 1.54 -0.90
CA PHE A 62 13.54 0.35 -1.04
C PHE A 62 14.55 0.48 -2.18
N ASP A 63 15.79 0.84 -1.83
CA ASP A 63 17.01 0.75 -2.64
C ASP A 63 18.25 0.92 -1.75
#